data_AF-A0A2P5Y4E5-F1
#
_entry.id   AF-A0A2P5Y4E5-F1
#
_cell.length_a   1.000
_cell.length_b   1.000
_cell.length_c   1.000
_cell.angle_alpha   90.00
_cell.angle_beta   90.00
_cell.angle_gamma   90.00
#
_symmetry.space_group_name_H-M   'P 1'
#
loop_
_entity.id
_entity.type
_entity.pdbx_description
1 polymer ?
#
loop_
_entity_poly.entity_id
_entity_poly.type
_entity_poly.pdbx_seq_one_letter_code
_entity_poly.pdbx_strand_id
1 'polypeptide(L)'
;MLRYQWEDAIRFWNSKKREDRERVGTSNRQKQKFTHTAGSRSFACVAQAAEASSGQKVGRLQLFDITHRKKDGTPMTSEAAEIMEKLKDKKAEYEATASTDSSVNFEDIDNRIINEVLGPERYGRVRFQGSGVNPTQYFGSTSHQYMPSGSQSQAEVQRLKDQIVQIQASTDEQISQLRAEAVAREAEAAAMEAEQNRKYNELQLQLQSMMTIFQQFQNPPS
;
A
#
# COMPACT_ATOMS: atom_id res chain seq x y z
N MET A 1 35.69 -31.40 -50.70
CA MET A 1 35.31 -30.77 -49.41
C MET A 1 33.82 -30.92 -49.04
N LEU A 2 32.88 -31.02 -49.98
CA LEU A 2 31.43 -31.05 -49.66
C LEU A 2 30.86 -32.39 -49.14
N ARG A 3 31.49 -33.55 -49.41
CA ARG A 3 30.95 -34.86 -48.99
C ARG A 3 30.92 -35.06 -47.47
N TYR A 4 31.92 -34.57 -46.74
CA TYR A 4 32.00 -34.72 -45.29
C TYR A 4 30.99 -33.84 -44.54
N GLN A 5 30.57 -32.71 -45.12
CA GLN A 5 29.60 -31.80 -44.48
C GLN A 5 28.19 -32.40 -44.33
N TRP A 6 27.78 -33.25 -45.28
CA TRP A 6 26.51 -33.97 -45.23
C TRP A 6 26.49 -35.03 -44.12
N GLU A 7 27.57 -35.80 -44.00
CA GLU A 7 27.73 -36.81 -42.95
C GLU A 7 27.74 -36.15 -41.56
N ASP A 8 28.41 -35.00 -41.42
CA ASP A 8 28.38 -34.18 -40.21
C ASP A 8 26.98 -33.68 -39.86
N ALA A 9 26.23 -33.17 -40.85
CA ALA A 9 24.86 -32.71 -40.64
C ALA A 9 23.95 -33.86 -40.18
N ILE A 10 24.05 -35.05 -40.79
CA ILE A 10 23.29 -36.23 -40.35
C ILE A 10 23.67 -36.63 -38.94
N ARG A 11 24.97 -36.71 -38.62
CA ARG A 11 25.44 -37.04 -37.27
C ARG A 11 24.93 -36.03 -36.24
N PHE A 12 24.94 -34.74 -36.57
CA PHE A 12 24.40 -33.70 -35.71
C PHE A 12 22.88 -33.89 -35.49
N TRP A 13 22.13 -34.13 -36.56
CA TRP A 13 20.68 -34.26 -36.50
C TRP A 13 20.19 -35.54 -35.83
N ASN A 14 20.98 -36.61 -35.88
CA ASN A 14 20.74 -37.88 -35.19
C ASN A 14 21.44 -37.94 -33.81
N SER A 15 22.08 -36.86 -33.38
CA SER A 15 22.78 -36.84 -32.10
C SER A 15 21.80 -36.84 -30.93
N LYS A 16 22.18 -37.50 -29.82
CA LYS A 16 21.39 -37.50 -28.59
C LYS A 16 21.10 -36.09 -28.08
N LYS A 17 22.08 -35.19 -28.22
CA LYS A 17 21.96 -33.77 -27.85
C LYS A 17 20.81 -33.08 -28.59
N ARG A 18 20.56 -33.40 -29.86
CA ARG A 18 19.46 -32.82 -30.62
C ARG A 18 18.12 -33.42 -30.22
N GLU A 19 18.07 -34.74 -30.03
CA GLU A 19 16.88 -35.44 -29.53
C GLU A 19 16.42 -34.90 -28.16
N ASP A 20 17.36 -34.67 -27.23
CA ASP A 20 17.07 -34.08 -25.93
C ASP A 20 16.55 -32.64 -26.05
N ARG A 21 17.14 -31.83 -26.94
CA ARG A 21 16.67 -30.46 -27.23
C ARG A 21 15.25 -30.46 -27.80
N GLU A 22 14.94 -31.39 -28.69
CA GLU A 22 13.61 -31.54 -29.26
C GLU A 22 12.58 -31.94 -28.20
N ARG A 23 12.89 -32.92 -27.34
CA ARG A 23 12.04 -33.32 -26.21
C ARG A 23 11.75 -32.14 -25.29
N VAL A 24 12.78 -31.40 -24.89
CA VAL A 24 12.64 -30.21 -24.04
C VAL A 24 11.84 -29.12 -24.76
N GLY A 25 12.09 -28.90 -26.05
CA GLY A 25 11.36 -27.93 -26.88
C GLY A 25 9.87 -28.25 -26.94
N THR A 26 9.50 -29.51 -27.18
CA THR A 26 8.11 -29.97 -27.22
C THR A 26 7.43 -29.81 -25.87
N SER A 27 8.08 -30.21 -24.77
CA SER A 27 7.53 -30.02 -23.42
C SER A 27 7.34 -28.54 -23.07
N ASN A 28 8.28 -27.68 -23.45
CA ASN A 28 8.16 -26.23 -23.22
C ASN A 28 7.05 -25.62 -24.09
N ARG A 29 6.90 -26.06 -25.34
CA ARG A 29 5.82 -25.62 -26.23
C ARG A 29 4.45 -25.99 -25.68
N GLN A 30 4.31 -27.19 -25.10
CA GLN A 30 3.06 -27.61 -24.43
C GLN A 30 2.70 -26.72 -23.22
N LYS A 31 3.68 -26.11 -22.56
CA LYS A 31 3.45 -25.18 -21.43
C LYS A 31 2.99 -23.80 -21.89
N GLN A 32 3.10 -23.48 -23.18
CA GLN A 32 2.63 -22.20 -23.73
C GLN A 32 1.12 -22.27 -23.99
N LYS A 33 0.33 -21.91 -22.97
CA LYS A 33 -1.14 -22.05 -22.97
C LYS A 33 -1.87 -21.03 -23.86
N PHE A 34 -1.26 -19.89 -24.14
CA PHE A 34 -1.85 -18.85 -25.00
C PHE A 34 -0.77 -18.05 -25.72
N THR A 35 -1.12 -17.50 -26.87
CA THR A 35 -0.25 -16.68 -27.72
C THR A 35 -0.94 -15.36 -28.05
N HIS A 36 -0.16 -14.28 -28.16
CA HIS A 36 -0.70 -13.01 -28.67
C HIS A 36 -1.01 -13.10 -30.18
N THR A 37 -1.93 -12.26 -30.65
CA THR A 37 -2.46 -12.19 -32.02
C THR A 37 -1.86 -11.05 -32.85
N ALA A 38 -0.93 -10.28 -32.29
CA ALA A 38 -0.26 -9.15 -32.95
C ALA A 38 0.58 -9.56 -34.19
N GLY A 39 0.88 -10.86 -34.35
CA GLY A 39 1.67 -11.37 -35.47
C GLY A 39 3.09 -10.81 -35.47
N SER A 40 3.53 -10.26 -36.60
CA SER A 40 4.85 -9.62 -36.74
C SER A 40 4.91 -8.20 -36.16
N ARG A 41 3.79 -7.62 -35.72
CA ARG A 41 3.78 -6.29 -35.10
C ARG A 41 4.30 -6.38 -33.68
N SER A 42 5.21 -5.48 -33.32
CA SER A 42 5.65 -5.33 -31.93
C SER A 42 4.50 -4.80 -31.07
N PHE A 43 4.56 -5.06 -29.76
CA PHE A 43 3.59 -4.50 -28.81
C PHE A 43 3.59 -2.97 -28.81
N ALA A 44 4.75 -2.32 -28.98
CA ALA A 44 4.84 -0.87 -29.12
C ALA A 44 4.08 -0.36 -30.36
N CYS A 45 4.19 -1.04 -31.50
CA CYS A 45 3.44 -0.69 -32.70
C CYS A 45 1.93 -0.92 -32.56
N VAL A 46 1.52 -1.90 -31.75
CA VAL A 46 0.09 -2.12 -31.45
C VAL A 46 -0.43 -1.02 -30.53
N ALA A 47 0.30 -0.70 -29.47
CA ALA A 47 -0.05 0.38 -28.53
C ALA A 47 -0.18 1.71 -29.28
N GLN A 48 0.83 2.11 -30.05
CA GLN A 48 0.82 3.38 -30.80
C GLN A 48 -0.38 3.50 -31.75
N ALA A 49 -0.74 2.41 -32.45
CA ALA A 49 -1.88 2.42 -33.35
C ALA A 49 -3.22 2.52 -32.59
N ALA A 50 -3.32 1.85 -31.44
CA ALA A 50 -4.48 1.93 -30.58
C ALA A 50 -4.62 3.34 -29.97
N GLU A 51 -3.53 3.93 -29.49
CA GLU A 51 -3.48 5.32 -28.99
C GLU A 51 -3.87 6.34 -30.06
N ALA A 52 -3.40 6.15 -31.30
CA ALA A 52 -3.79 7.01 -32.42
C ALA A 52 -5.29 6.93 -32.74
N SER A 53 -5.92 5.76 -32.50
CA SER A 53 -7.36 5.57 -32.73
C SER A 53 -8.25 6.02 -31.57
N SER A 54 -7.79 5.86 -30.32
CA SER A 54 -8.54 6.21 -29.12
C SER A 54 -8.30 7.65 -28.66
N GLY A 55 -7.19 8.26 -29.07
CA GLY A 55 -6.72 9.55 -28.55
C GLY A 55 -6.24 9.48 -27.09
N GLN A 56 -6.13 8.28 -26.52
CA GLN A 56 -5.75 8.05 -25.12
C GLN A 56 -4.59 7.06 -25.04
N LYS A 57 -3.70 7.28 -24.07
CA LYS A 57 -2.59 6.37 -23.78
C LYS A 57 -3.11 4.97 -23.45
N VAL A 58 -2.50 3.95 -24.03
CA VAL A 58 -2.94 2.56 -23.88
C VAL A 58 -2.20 1.92 -22.71
N GLY A 59 -2.96 1.55 -21.67
CA GLY A 59 -2.44 0.85 -20.49
C GLY A 59 -2.01 -0.59 -20.80
N ARG A 60 -1.24 -1.21 -19.89
CA ARG A 60 -0.76 -2.60 -20.08
C ARG A 60 -1.90 -3.61 -20.10
N LEU A 61 -2.93 -3.41 -19.27
CA LEU A 61 -4.12 -4.27 -19.27
C LEU A 61 -4.90 -4.17 -20.59
N GLN A 62 -5.08 -2.96 -21.09
CA GLN A 62 -5.74 -2.72 -22.38
C GLN A 62 -4.92 -3.30 -23.54
N LEU A 63 -3.60 -3.17 -23.49
CA LEU A 63 -2.70 -3.77 -24.48
C LEU A 63 -2.79 -5.30 -24.46
N PHE A 64 -2.92 -5.92 -23.29
CA PHE A 64 -3.18 -7.37 -23.18
C PHE A 64 -4.48 -7.75 -23.87
N ASP A 65 -5.56 -7.02 -23.60
CA ASP A 65 -6.88 -7.24 -24.21
C ASP A 65 -6.83 -7.18 -25.74
N ILE A 66 -6.25 -6.11 -26.30
CA ILE A 66 -6.09 -5.92 -27.75
C ILE A 66 -5.28 -7.06 -28.37
N THR A 67 -4.21 -7.49 -27.70
CA THR A 67 -3.24 -8.43 -28.27
C THR A 67 -3.61 -9.90 -28.06
N HIS A 68 -4.65 -10.21 -27.29
CA HIS A 68 -5.11 -11.58 -27.06
C HIS A 68 -6.54 -11.84 -27.57
N ARG A 69 -7.11 -10.86 -28.28
CA ARG A 69 -8.33 -11.00 -29.07
C ARG A 69 -8.03 -11.29 -30.53
N LYS A 70 -8.93 -12.04 -31.16
CA LYS A 70 -8.99 -12.20 -32.61
C LYS A 70 -9.58 -10.94 -33.26
N LYS A 71 -9.56 -10.88 -34.59
CA LYS A 71 -10.15 -9.76 -35.36
C LYS A 71 -11.66 -9.61 -35.16
N ASP A 72 -12.34 -10.69 -34.78
CA ASP A 72 -13.78 -10.70 -34.45
C ASP A 72 -14.08 -10.24 -33.01
N GLY A 73 -13.06 -9.91 -32.22
CA GLY A 73 -13.19 -9.50 -30.82
C GLY A 73 -13.25 -10.66 -29.82
N THR A 74 -13.31 -11.92 -30.26
CA THR A 74 -13.33 -13.07 -29.36
C THR A 74 -11.93 -13.38 -28.79
N PRO A 75 -11.84 -13.91 -27.56
CA PRO A 75 -10.57 -14.38 -27.02
C PRO A 75 -9.95 -15.48 -27.89
N MET A 76 -8.61 -15.53 -27.95
CA MET A 76 -7.91 -16.52 -28.76
C MET A 76 -8.13 -17.97 -28.27
N THR A 77 -8.12 -18.17 -26.95
CA THR A 77 -8.33 -19.47 -26.28
C THR A 77 -9.18 -19.29 -25.02
N SER A 78 -9.70 -20.40 -24.47
CA SER A 78 -10.41 -20.42 -23.19
C SER A 78 -9.56 -19.90 -22.03
N GLU A 79 -8.29 -20.25 -21.98
CA GLU A 79 -7.36 -19.79 -20.95
C GLU A 79 -7.10 -18.29 -21.05
N ALA A 80 -7.02 -17.75 -22.28
CA ALA A 80 -6.93 -16.31 -22.48
C ALA A 80 -8.21 -15.62 -21.99
N ALA A 81 -9.39 -16.19 -22.27
CA ALA A 81 -10.65 -15.66 -21.77
C ALA A 81 -10.70 -15.62 -20.24
N GLU A 82 -10.31 -16.71 -19.56
CA GLU A 82 -10.25 -16.79 -18.11
C GLU A 82 -9.30 -15.74 -17.50
N ILE A 83 -8.13 -15.54 -18.11
CA ILE A 83 -7.18 -14.52 -17.67
C ILE A 83 -7.76 -13.12 -17.88
N MET A 84 -8.36 -12.84 -19.03
CA MET A 84 -8.96 -11.54 -19.33
C MET A 84 -10.08 -11.19 -18.34
N GLU A 85 -10.90 -12.18 -17.98
CA GLU A 85 -11.95 -12.04 -16.96
C GLU A 85 -11.33 -11.71 -15.59
N LYS A 86 -10.34 -12.49 -15.13
CA LYS A 86 -9.63 -12.22 -13.86
C LYS A 86 -9.00 -10.83 -13.81
N LEU A 87 -8.39 -10.38 -14.91
CA LEU A 87 -7.81 -9.03 -14.99
C LEU A 87 -8.90 -7.96 -14.88
N LYS A 88 -10.06 -8.17 -15.52
CA LYS A 88 -11.18 -7.24 -15.47
C LYS A 88 -11.82 -7.17 -14.08
N ASP A 89 -12.03 -8.31 -13.45
CA ASP A 89 -12.60 -8.41 -12.10
C ASP A 89 -11.69 -7.72 -11.07
N LYS A 90 -10.37 -7.99 -11.14
CA LYS A 90 -9.38 -7.32 -10.29
C LYS A 90 -9.35 -5.82 -10.51
N LYS A 91 -9.45 -5.37 -11.77
CA LYS A 91 -9.52 -3.94 -12.07
C LYS A 91 -10.74 -3.28 -11.42
N ALA A 92 -11.91 -3.91 -11.50
CA ALA A 92 -13.12 -3.40 -10.85
C ALA A 92 -13.00 -3.39 -9.32
N GLU A 93 -12.39 -4.42 -8.71
CA GLU A 93 -12.10 -4.48 -7.27
C GLU A 93 -11.20 -3.30 -6.82
N TYR A 94 -10.13 -3.03 -7.57
CA TYR A 94 -9.23 -1.91 -7.28
C TYR A 94 -9.88 -0.54 -7.55
N GLU A 95 -10.67 -0.38 -8.61
CA GLU A 95 -11.40 0.87 -8.87
C GLU A 95 -12.43 1.16 -7.75
N ALA A 96 -13.10 0.13 -7.21
CA ALA A 96 -14.03 0.29 -6.09
C ALA A 96 -13.31 0.69 -4.78
N THR A 97 -12.10 0.18 -4.52
CA THR A 97 -11.32 0.49 -3.32
C THR A 97 -10.58 1.83 -3.42
N ALA A 98 -10.07 2.18 -4.60
CA ALA A 98 -9.41 3.46 -4.87
C ALA A 98 -10.34 4.67 -4.66
N SER A 99 -11.67 4.47 -4.75
CA SER A 99 -12.65 5.50 -4.36
C SER A 99 -12.54 5.93 -2.88
N THR A 100 -11.77 5.22 -2.05
CA THR A 100 -11.57 5.50 -0.61
C THR A 100 -10.21 6.13 -0.28
N ASP A 101 -9.19 5.97 -1.14
CA ASP A 101 -7.82 6.42 -0.87
C ASP A 101 -7.27 7.18 -2.10
N SER A 102 -7.27 8.51 -2.03
CA SER A 102 -7.06 9.40 -3.18
C SER A 102 -5.61 9.49 -3.68
N SER A 103 -4.73 8.59 -3.21
CA SER A 103 -3.28 8.64 -3.46
C SER A 103 -2.77 7.59 -4.44
N VAL A 104 -3.63 6.69 -4.94
CA VAL A 104 -3.19 5.53 -5.72
C VAL A 104 -3.04 5.88 -7.20
N ASN A 105 -1.82 5.75 -7.74
CA ASN A 105 -1.51 5.94 -9.15
C ASN A 105 -2.10 4.79 -9.99
N PHE A 106 -2.84 5.13 -11.06
CA PHE A 106 -3.54 4.17 -11.92
C PHE A 106 -2.58 3.21 -12.65
N GLU A 107 -1.40 3.69 -13.10
CA GLU A 107 -0.37 2.81 -13.66
C GLU A 107 0.18 1.81 -12.63
N ASP A 108 0.18 2.18 -11.35
CA ASP A 108 0.63 1.28 -10.27
C ASP A 108 -0.38 0.16 -9.99
N ILE A 109 -1.67 0.46 -10.16
CA ILE A 109 -2.76 -0.51 -10.05
C ILE A 109 -2.67 -1.55 -11.16
N ASP A 110 -2.52 -1.12 -12.42
CA ASP A 110 -2.38 -2.03 -13.58
C ASP A 110 -1.20 -3.01 -13.39
N ASN A 111 -0.05 -2.50 -12.94
CA ASN A 111 1.14 -3.32 -12.69
C ASN A 111 0.92 -4.35 -11.57
N ARG A 112 0.23 -3.94 -10.50
CA ARG A 112 -0.11 -4.82 -9.38
C ARG A 112 -1.07 -5.93 -9.82
N ILE A 113 -2.12 -5.58 -10.55
CA ILE A 113 -3.09 -6.55 -11.10
C ILE A 113 -2.39 -7.57 -11.99
N ILE A 114 -1.49 -7.12 -12.88
CA ILE A 114 -0.73 -8.01 -13.76
C ILE A 114 0.11 -9.00 -12.93
N ASN A 115 0.78 -8.53 -11.88
CA ASN A 115 1.58 -9.40 -11.02
C ASN A 115 0.72 -10.41 -10.24
N GLU A 116 -0.46 -10.02 -9.77
CA GLU A 116 -1.39 -10.91 -9.07
C GLU A 116 -1.96 -12.00 -9.98
N VAL A 117 -2.34 -11.65 -11.22
CA VAL A 117 -2.98 -12.59 -12.15
C VAL A 117 -1.99 -13.43 -12.95
N LEU A 118 -0.90 -12.83 -13.44
CA LEU A 118 0.08 -13.50 -14.31
C LEU A 118 1.38 -13.92 -13.61
N GLY A 119 1.47 -13.61 -12.31
CA GLY A 119 2.66 -13.78 -11.50
C GLY A 119 3.66 -12.64 -11.69
N PRO A 120 4.68 -12.57 -10.80
CA PRO A 120 5.67 -11.50 -10.82
C PRO A 120 6.42 -11.43 -12.15
N GLU A 121 6.86 -10.22 -12.47
CA GLU A 121 7.69 -9.94 -13.63
C GLU A 121 9.02 -10.72 -13.54
N ARG A 122 9.52 -11.21 -14.68
CA ARG A 122 10.77 -12.00 -14.70
C ARG A 122 11.98 -11.09 -14.82
N TYR A 123 13.12 -11.57 -14.33
CA TYR A 123 14.38 -10.83 -14.39
C TYR A 123 14.71 -10.39 -15.84
N GLY A 124 15.03 -9.10 -15.99
CA GLY A 124 15.51 -8.51 -17.24
C GLY A 124 14.45 -8.27 -18.33
N ARG A 125 13.17 -8.50 -18.08
CA ARG A 125 12.11 -8.28 -19.08
C ARG A 125 10.84 -7.74 -18.43
N VAL A 126 10.15 -6.82 -19.10
CA VAL A 126 8.79 -6.39 -18.73
C VAL A 126 7.76 -6.99 -19.71
N ARG A 127 6.73 -7.69 -19.19
CA ARG A 127 5.63 -8.20 -20.02
C ARG A 127 4.94 -7.07 -20.75
N PHE A 128 4.55 -7.34 -21.99
CA PHE A 128 3.82 -6.43 -22.89
C PHE A 128 4.61 -5.21 -23.41
N GLN A 129 5.89 -5.05 -23.03
CA GLN A 129 6.73 -3.95 -23.53
C GLN A 129 7.63 -4.36 -24.71
N GLY A 130 7.75 -5.67 -24.98
CA GLY A 130 8.55 -6.19 -26.08
C GLY A 130 9.93 -6.69 -25.64
N SER A 131 10.88 -6.68 -26.56
CA SER A 131 12.26 -7.10 -26.32
C SER A 131 13.12 -5.88 -25.93
N GLY A 132 14.06 -6.06 -24.99
CA GLY A 132 15.02 -5.02 -24.61
C GLY A 132 14.58 -4.07 -23.49
N VAL A 133 13.29 -4.06 -23.13
CA VAL A 133 12.80 -3.25 -22.00
C VAL A 133 13.01 -3.99 -20.69
N ASN A 134 13.89 -3.46 -19.84
CA ASN A 134 14.14 -4.02 -18.51
C ASN A 134 13.29 -3.32 -17.43
N PRO A 135 13.01 -3.99 -16.29
CA PRO A 135 12.20 -3.42 -15.21
C PRO A 135 12.73 -2.08 -14.68
N THR A 136 14.05 -1.93 -14.53
CA THR A 136 14.66 -0.70 -13.99
C THR A 136 14.43 0.52 -14.87
N GLN A 137 14.49 0.36 -16.19
CA GLN A 137 14.23 1.43 -17.16
C GLN A 137 12.75 1.78 -17.25
N TYR A 138 11.88 0.78 -17.15
CA TYR A 138 10.45 0.99 -17.34
C TYR A 138 9.76 1.52 -16.07
N PHE A 139 10.05 0.95 -14.91
CA PHE A 139 9.45 1.33 -13.63
C PHE A 139 10.26 2.38 -12.85
N GLY A 140 11.53 2.61 -13.23
CA GLY A 140 12.45 3.46 -12.49
C GLY A 140 13.05 2.77 -11.25
N SER A 141 14.12 3.36 -10.71
CA SER A 141 14.88 2.80 -9.57
C SER A 141 14.14 2.82 -8.22
N THR A 142 13.05 3.58 -8.10
CA THR A 142 12.30 3.79 -6.85
C THR A 142 11.03 2.96 -6.75
N SER A 143 10.66 2.25 -7.82
CA SER A 143 9.39 1.55 -7.85
C SER A 143 9.45 0.26 -7.01
N HIS A 144 8.67 0.25 -5.93
CA HIS A 144 8.42 -0.92 -5.09
C HIS A 144 7.63 -2.03 -5.84
N GLN A 145 7.34 -1.86 -7.15
CA GLN A 145 6.54 -2.78 -7.99
C GLN A 145 7.19 -4.13 -8.28
N TYR A 146 8.50 -4.29 -8.02
CA TYR A 146 9.20 -5.55 -8.28
C TYR A 146 9.09 -6.57 -7.13
N MET A 147 8.52 -6.19 -5.99
CA MET A 147 8.32 -7.10 -4.87
C MET A 147 6.84 -7.39 -4.66
N PRO A 148 6.45 -8.66 -4.38
CA PRO A 148 5.15 -8.92 -3.82
C PRO A 148 5.11 -8.23 -2.45
N SER A 149 4.49 -7.06 -2.40
CA SER A 149 4.22 -6.29 -1.19
C SER A 149 3.09 -6.97 -0.42
N GLY A 150 3.32 -8.22 -0.02
CA GLY A 150 2.35 -9.10 0.63
C GLY A 150 2.98 -9.72 1.86
N SER A 151 3.28 -8.88 2.85
CA SER A 151 3.44 -9.22 4.28
C SER A 151 4.22 -8.12 5.00
N GLN A 152 5.36 -7.70 4.46
CA GLN A 152 6.33 -6.89 5.19
C GLN A 152 5.88 -5.43 5.36
N SER A 153 5.45 -4.77 4.28
CA SER A 153 4.93 -3.40 4.31
C SER A 153 3.63 -3.28 5.11
N GLN A 154 2.70 -4.22 4.94
CA GLN A 154 1.44 -4.27 5.68
C GLN A 154 1.66 -4.54 7.17
N ALA A 155 2.58 -5.44 7.53
CA ALA A 155 2.94 -5.69 8.92
C ALA A 155 3.61 -4.48 9.57
N GLU A 156 4.51 -3.77 8.85
CA GLU A 156 5.13 -2.54 9.34
C GLU A 156 4.07 -1.43 9.57
N VAL A 157 3.16 -1.25 8.62
CA VAL A 157 2.04 -0.29 8.74
C VAL A 157 1.12 -0.66 9.91
N GLN A 158 0.80 -1.94 10.09
CA GLN A 158 -0.01 -2.39 11.21
C GLN A 158 0.71 -2.15 12.55
N ARG A 159 2.01 -2.48 12.63
CA ARG A 159 2.83 -2.23 13.82
C ARG A 159 2.87 -0.74 14.17
N LEU A 160 3.00 0.13 13.16
CA LEU A 160 2.98 1.58 13.37
C LEU A 160 1.61 2.06 13.85
N LYS A 161 0.51 1.53 13.30
CA LYS A 161 -0.85 1.84 13.79
C LYS A 161 -1.02 1.42 15.25
N ASP A 162 -0.59 0.21 15.60
CA ASP A 162 -0.67 -0.30 16.96
C ASP A 162 0.19 0.55 17.92
N GLN A 163 1.37 1.00 17.49
CA GLN A 163 2.21 1.94 18.25
C GLN A 163 1.53 3.29 18.45
N ILE A 164 0.87 3.84 17.42
CA ILE A 164 0.13 5.11 17.53
C ILE A 164 -0.99 4.99 18.55
N VAL A 165 -1.76 3.90 18.52
CA VAL A 165 -2.82 3.63 19.50
C VAL A 165 -2.26 3.52 20.91
N GLN A 166 -1.14 2.83 21.08
CA GLN A 166 -0.48 2.68 22.39
C GLN A 166 0.03 4.02 22.93
N ILE A 167 0.67 4.83 22.08
CA ILE A 167 1.16 6.17 22.46
C ILE A 167 -0.02 7.06 22.84
N GLN A 168 -1.12 7.01 22.09
CA GLN A 168 -2.32 7.79 22.37
C GLN A 168 -2.94 7.41 23.72
N ALA A 169 -3.09 6.11 23.99
CA ALA A 169 -3.60 5.63 25.28
C ALA A 169 -2.69 6.06 26.44
N SER A 170 -1.37 5.96 26.26
CA SER A 170 -0.38 6.41 27.24
C SER A 170 -0.44 7.92 27.49
N THR A 171 -0.71 8.72 26.48
CA THR A 171 -0.82 10.18 26.64
C THR A 171 -2.13 10.57 27.32
N ASP A 172 -3.24 9.91 26.99
CA ASP A 172 -4.54 10.14 27.62
C ASP A 172 -4.51 9.77 29.12
N GLU A 173 -3.78 8.71 29.48
CA GLU A 173 -3.59 8.29 30.86
C GLU A 173 -2.72 9.30 31.65
N GLN A 174 -1.62 9.79 31.05
CA GLN A 174 -0.82 10.86 31.65
C GLN A 174 -1.60 12.16 31.83
N ILE A 175 -2.42 12.55 30.85
CA ILE A 175 -3.29 13.74 30.95
C ILE A 175 -4.30 13.57 32.10
N SER A 176 -4.87 12.38 32.25
CA SER A 176 -5.83 12.11 33.33
C SER A 176 -5.17 12.18 34.71
N GLN A 177 -3.95 11.64 34.86
CA GLN A 177 -3.18 11.73 36.10
C GLN A 177 -2.83 13.19 36.44
N LEU A 178 -2.30 13.96 35.48
CA LEU A 178 -1.95 15.37 35.70
C LEU A 178 -3.18 16.21 36.08
N ARG A 179 -4.35 15.94 35.49
CA ARG A 179 -5.60 16.62 35.87
C ARG A 179 -6.04 16.26 37.28
N ALA A 180 -5.98 14.98 37.67
CA ALA A 180 -6.32 14.56 39.02
C ALA A 180 -5.37 15.19 40.06
N GLU A 181 -4.08 15.24 39.76
CA GLU A 181 -3.07 15.85 40.64
C GLU A 181 -3.25 17.36 40.77
N ALA A 182 -3.60 18.06 39.68
CA ALA A 182 -3.93 19.48 39.71
C ALA A 182 -5.16 19.76 40.60
N VAL A 183 -6.23 18.97 40.47
CA VAL A 183 -7.43 19.10 41.31
C VAL A 183 -7.11 18.84 42.79
N ALA A 184 -6.26 17.86 43.09
CA ALA A 184 -5.84 17.58 44.46
C ALA A 184 -5.07 18.77 45.08
N ARG A 185 -4.12 19.36 44.34
CA ARG A 185 -3.38 20.55 44.81
C ARG A 185 -4.26 21.78 44.99
N GLU A 186 -5.24 21.99 44.10
CA GLU A 186 -6.22 23.09 44.26
C GLU A 186 -7.07 22.88 45.52
N ALA A 187 -7.51 21.66 45.79
CA ALA A 187 -8.29 21.33 46.98
C ALA A 187 -7.47 21.54 48.27
N GLU A 188 -6.20 21.14 48.29
CA GLU A 188 -5.30 21.38 49.43
C GLU A 188 -5.04 22.88 49.64
N ALA A 189 -4.83 23.64 48.56
CA ALA A 189 -4.66 25.10 48.65
C ALA A 189 -5.91 25.78 49.21
N ALA A 190 -7.11 25.39 48.73
CA ALA A 190 -8.37 25.91 49.24
C ALA A 190 -8.60 25.53 50.72
N ALA A 191 -8.20 24.34 51.15
CA ALA A 191 -8.29 23.92 52.54
C ALA A 191 -7.37 24.75 53.46
N MET A 192 -6.13 25.00 53.03
CA MET A 192 -5.20 25.88 53.77
C MET A 192 -5.71 27.32 53.87
N GLU A 193 -6.28 27.87 52.78
CA GLU A 193 -6.86 29.21 52.78
C GLU A 193 -8.08 29.29 53.70
N ALA A 194 -8.96 28.29 53.68
CA ALA A 194 -10.10 28.21 54.58
C ALA A 194 -9.67 28.15 56.06
N GLU A 195 -8.59 27.44 56.38
CA GLU A 195 -8.03 27.40 57.74
C GLU A 195 -7.44 28.75 58.18
N GLN A 196 -6.68 29.40 57.31
CA GLN A 196 -6.16 30.76 57.53
C GLN A 196 -7.30 31.76 57.80
N ASN A 197 -8.34 31.74 56.97
CA ASN A 197 -9.50 32.61 57.13
C ASN A 197 -10.25 32.34 58.45
N ARG A 198 -10.36 31.07 58.89
CA ARG A 198 -10.92 30.74 60.20
C ARG A 198 -10.11 31.35 61.34
N LYS A 199 -8.79 31.19 61.33
CA LYS A 199 -7.90 31.77 62.35
C LYS A 199 -8.00 33.29 62.39
N TYR A 200 -8.06 33.93 61.22
CA TYR A 200 -8.24 35.39 61.14
C TYR A 200 -9.57 35.85 61.74
N ASN A 201 -10.68 35.17 61.41
CA ASN A 201 -12.00 35.49 61.94
C ASN A 201 -12.09 35.30 63.46
N GLU A 202 -11.48 34.24 64.00
CA GLU A 202 -11.38 34.03 65.46
C GLU A 202 -10.63 35.16 66.16
N LEU A 203 -9.49 35.59 65.60
CA LEU A 203 -8.73 36.71 66.13
C LEU A 203 -9.56 38.01 66.13
N GLN A 204 -10.30 38.26 65.04
CA GLN A 204 -11.16 39.42 64.92
C GLN A 204 -12.28 39.42 65.99
N LEU A 205 -12.90 38.26 66.23
CA LEU A 205 -13.90 38.07 67.30
C LEU A 205 -13.31 38.33 68.70
N GLN A 206 -12.11 37.83 68.97
CA GLN A 206 -11.43 38.08 70.25
C GLN A 206 -11.15 39.58 70.46
N LEU A 207 -10.67 40.27 69.42
CA LEU A 207 -10.40 41.70 69.48
C LEU A 207 -11.68 42.51 69.74
N GLN A 208 -12.78 42.14 69.08
CA GLN A 208 -14.07 42.80 69.23
C GLN A 208 -14.67 42.59 70.63
N SER A 209 -14.52 41.37 71.20
CA SER A 209 -14.87 41.08 72.59
C SER A 209 -14.10 41.96 73.57
N MET A 210 -12.78 42.09 73.40
CA MET A 210 -11.93 42.93 74.24
C MET A 210 -12.31 44.42 74.15
N MET A 211 -12.62 44.94 72.96
CA MET A 211 -13.14 46.31 72.78
C MET A 211 -14.47 46.53 73.51
N THR A 212 -15.36 45.55 73.45
CA THR A 212 -16.68 45.64 74.11
C THR A 212 -16.53 45.71 75.63
N ILE A 213 -15.67 44.86 76.20
CA ILE A 213 -15.37 44.87 77.63
C ILE A 213 -14.72 46.22 78.02
N PHE A 214 -13.76 46.71 77.23
CA PHE A 214 -13.12 48.00 77.48
C PHE A 214 -14.12 49.18 77.47
N GLN A 215 -15.07 49.20 76.53
CA GLN A 215 -16.13 50.21 76.50
C GLN A 215 -17.07 50.14 77.72
N GLN A 216 -17.37 48.94 78.22
CA GLN A 216 -18.17 48.75 79.44
C GLN A 216 -17.45 49.29 80.68
N PHE A 217 -16.11 49.17 80.76
CA PHE A 217 -15.32 49.76 81.84
C PHE A 217 -15.27 51.29 81.79
N GLN A 218 -15.34 51.90 80.60
CA GLN A 218 -15.31 53.36 80.45
C GLN A 218 -16.66 54.04 80.70
N ASN A 219 -17.77 53.32 80.60
CA ASN A 219 -19.12 53.83 80.85
C ASN A 219 -19.80 53.01 81.96
N PRO A 220 -19.48 53.25 83.25
CA PRO A 220 -20.14 52.54 84.34
C PRO A 220 -21.63 52.93 84.36
N PRO A 221 -22.55 51.97 84.59
CA PRO A 221 -23.96 52.29 84.73
C PRO A 221 -24.17 53.20 85.94
N SER A 222 -24.90 54.30 85.74
CA SER A 222 -25.32 55.25 86.79
C SER A 222 -26.27 54.64 87.80
#